data_AF-A0AAW4KQB4-F1
#
_entry.id   AF-A0AAW4KQB4-F1
#
_cell.length_a   1.000
_cell.length_b   1.000
_cell.length_c   1.000
_cell.angle_alpha   90.00
_cell.angle_beta   90.00
_cell.angle_gamma   90.00
#
_symmetry.space_group_name_H-M   'P 1'
#
loop_
_entity.id
_entity.type
_entity.pdbx_description
1 polymer ?
#
loop_
_entity_poly.entity_id
_entity_poly.type
_entity_poly.pdbx_seq_one_letter_code
_entity_poly.pdbx_strand_id
1 'polypeptide(L)'
;DAIDRAEDRERFQQMVERLNLRQPPNATVRSEDEAIRAASKIGYPLVVRPSYVLGGRAMEIVYEEEELKRYLRDAVKVSNDSPVLLDHFLNCAIEMDVDAVC
;
A
#
# COMPACT_ATOMS: atom_id res chain seq x y z
N ASP A 1 -9.11 -7.00 16.89
CA ASP A 1 -9.40 -7.94 15.78
C ASP A 1 -10.03 -7.31 14.54
N ALA A 2 -11.28 -6.83 14.58
CA ALA A 2 -11.92 -6.32 13.36
C ALA A 2 -11.26 -5.03 12.83
N ILE A 3 -10.90 -4.10 13.72
CA ILE A 3 -10.16 -2.87 13.38
C ILE A 3 -8.79 -3.21 12.80
N ASP A 4 -8.07 -4.12 13.46
CA ASP A 4 -6.72 -4.54 13.04
C ASP A 4 -6.72 -5.21 11.65
N ARG A 5 -7.78 -5.97 11.30
CA ARG A 5 -7.94 -6.51 9.94
C ARG A 5 -8.10 -5.44 8.85
N ALA A 6 -8.60 -4.26 9.20
CA ALA A 6 -8.80 -3.16 8.26
C ALA A 6 -7.57 -2.25 8.18
N GLU A 7 -6.86 -2.04 9.30
CA GLU A 7 -5.67 -1.18 9.37
C GLU A 7 -4.39 -1.86 8.88
N ASP A 8 -4.29 -3.19 9.04
CA ASP A 8 -3.19 -3.99 8.50
C ASP A 8 -3.44 -4.29 7.01
N ARG A 9 -2.55 -3.77 6.15
CA ARG A 9 -2.68 -3.88 4.70
C ARG A 9 -2.53 -5.32 4.19
N GLU A 10 -1.71 -6.15 4.85
CA GLU A 10 -1.55 -7.55 4.49
C GLU A 10 -2.83 -8.33 4.78
N ARG A 11 -3.42 -8.11 5.97
CA ARG A 11 -4.68 -8.75 6.35
C ARG A 11 -5.85 -8.30 5.47
N PHE A 12 -5.88 -7.02 5.11
CA PHE A 12 -6.88 -6.48 4.19
C PHE A 12 -6.76 -7.07 2.79
N GLN A 13 -5.53 -7.20 2.27
CA GLN A 13 -5.25 -7.86 0.98
C GLN A 13 -5.77 -9.30 0.98
N GLN A 14 -5.40 -10.10 1.98
CA GLN A 14 -5.87 -11.49 2.11
C GLN A 14 -7.40 -11.61 2.20
N MET A 15 -8.06 -10.67 2.87
CA MET A 15 -9.52 -10.65 2.97
C MET A 15 -10.16 -10.42 1.60
N VAL A 16 -9.65 -9.47 0.82
CA VAL A 16 -10.16 -9.16 -0.52
C VAL A 16 -9.95 -10.34 -1.48
N GLU A 17 -8.78 -10.98 -1.45
CA GLU A 17 -8.51 -12.19 -2.23
C GLU A 17 -9.48 -13.32 -1.87
N ARG A 18 -9.70 -13.56 -0.57
CA ARG A 18 -10.67 -14.56 -0.09
C ARG A 18 -12.09 -14.27 -0.55
N LEU A 19 -12.47 -13.00 -0.69
CA LEU A 19 -13.78 -12.56 -1.18
C LEU A 19 -13.86 -12.50 -2.71
N ASN A 20 -12.77 -12.80 -3.42
CA ASN A 20 -12.68 -12.74 -4.88
C ASN A 20 -13.05 -11.36 -5.45
N LEU A 21 -12.68 -10.28 -4.74
CA LEU A 21 -12.84 -8.90 -5.22
C LEU A 21 -11.57 -8.47 -5.98
N ARG A 22 -11.71 -7.42 -6.79
CA ARG A 22 -10.61 -6.93 -7.64
C ARG A 22 -9.69 -5.99 -6.86
N GLN A 23 -8.39 -6.11 -7.12
CA GLN A 23 -7.36 -5.17 -6.67
C GLN A 23 -6.40 -4.84 -7.81
N PRO A 24 -5.74 -3.66 -7.77
CA PRO A 24 -4.57 -3.42 -8.60
C PRO A 24 -3.49 -4.46 -8.30
N PRO A 25 -2.56 -4.72 -9.25
CA PRO A 25 -1.34 -5.43 -8.92
C PRO A 25 -0.61 -4.75 -7.77
N ASN A 26 -0.34 -5.48 -6.71
CA ASN A 26 0.21 -4.93 -5.48
C ASN A 26 1.09 -5.93 -4.72
N ALA A 27 1.85 -5.42 -3.76
CA ALA A 27 2.69 -6.22 -2.89
C ALA A 27 2.89 -5.55 -1.54
N THR A 28 2.85 -6.37 -0.50
CA THR A 28 3.22 -5.95 0.85
C THR A 28 4.71 -6.18 1.08
N VAL A 29 5.43 -5.17 1.58
CA VAL A 29 6.88 -5.19 1.77
C VAL A 29 7.28 -4.66 3.13
N ARG A 30 8.39 -5.18 3.68
CA ARG A 30 8.93 -4.79 5.00
C ARG A 30 10.37 -4.29 4.95
N SER A 31 11.01 -4.37 3.78
CA SER A 31 12.38 -3.89 3.57
C SER A 31 12.51 -3.17 2.22
N GLU A 32 13.52 -2.33 2.11
CA GLU A 32 13.87 -1.63 0.86
C GLU A 32 14.13 -2.63 -0.28
N ASP A 33 14.88 -3.70 0.00
CA ASP A 33 15.18 -4.74 -0.98
C ASP A 33 13.92 -5.47 -1.48
N GLU A 34 12.97 -5.77 -0.59
CA GLU A 34 11.67 -6.33 -0.98
C GLU A 34 10.87 -5.35 -1.83
N ALA A 35 10.86 -4.08 -1.44
CA ALA A 35 10.16 -3.01 -2.16
C ALA A 35 10.66 -2.86 -3.59
N ILE A 36 11.98 -2.84 -3.81
CA ILE A 36 12.58 -2.72 -5.15
C ILE A 36 12.22 -3.93 -6.02
N ARG A 37 12.31 -5.15 -5.46
CA ARG A 37 11.91 -6.38 -6.18
C ARG A 37 10.43 -6.40 -6.52
N ALA A 38 9.59 -5.94 -5.61
CA ALA A 38 8.14 -5.85 -5.83
C ALA A 38 7.80 -4.78 -6.88
N ALA A 39 8.40 -3.59 -6.77
CA ALA A 39 8.21 -2.49 -7.71
C ALA A 39 8.59 -2.88 -9.14
N SER A 40 9.68 -3.63 -9.30
CA SER A 40 10.11 -4.16 -10.61
C SER A 40 9.09 -5.12 -11.24
N LYS A 41 8.29 -5.82 -10.43
CA LYS A 41 7.24 -6.74 -10.91
C LYS A 41 5.93 -6.03 -11.19
N ILE A 42 5.57 -5.03 -10.39
CA ILE A 42 4.30 -4.29 -10.49
C ILE A 42 4.38 -3.23 -11.60
N GLY A 43 5.49 -2.50 -11.67
CA GLY A 43 5.70 -1.39 -12.60
C GLY A 43 5.21 -0.04 -12.06
N TYR A 44 5.98 1.01 -12.35
CA TYR A 44 5.67 2.40 -12.00
C TYR A 44 4.62 3.02 -12.93
N PRO A 45 3.88 4.06 -12.49
CA PRO A 45 3.91 4.65 -11.15
C PRO A 45 3.24 3.79 -10.07
N LEU A 46 3.72 3.91 -8.83
CA LEU A 46 3.21 3.17 -7.67
C LEU A 46 2.66 4.13 -6.63
N VAL A 47 1.63 3.70 -5.91
CA VAL A 47 1.15 4.34 -4.68
C VAL A 47 1.72 3.59 -3.50
N VAL A 48 2.49 4.29 -2.66
CA VAL A 48 3.05 3.74 -1.44
C VAL A 48 2.11 4.04 -0.27
N ARG A 49 1.61 2.97 0.37
CA ARG A 49 0.57 3.04 1.40
C ARG A 49 1.05 2.35 2.69
N PRO A 50 1.49 3.10 3.71
CA PRO A 50 1.86 2.51 4.99
C PRO A 50 0.62 1.99 5.74
N SER A 51 0.81 0.95 6.55
CA SER A 51 -0.23 0.45 7.47
C SER A 51 -0.37 1.34 8.71
N TYR A 52 -1.52 1.29 9.39
CA TYR A 52 -1.80 2.02 10.63
C TYR A 52 -1.68 3.55 10.54
N VAL A 53 -2.00 4.14 9.38
CA VAL A 53 -1.96 5.60 9.20
C VAL A 53 -3.34 6.17 8.86
N LEU A 54 -3.82 7.04 9.74
CA LEU A 54 -5.09 7.75 9.58
C LEU A 54 -4.92 9.01 8.73
N GLY A 55 -5.78 9.18 7.72
CA GLY A 55 -5.94 10.41 6.93
C GLY A 55 -4.94 10.59 5.79
N GLY A 56 -4.44 9.52 5.16
CA GLY A 56 -3.55 9.61 4.01
C GLY A 56 -2.15 10.15 4.32
N ARG A 57 -1.82 10.36 5.60
CA ARG A 57 -0.50 10.86 6.00
C ARG A 57 0.57 9.87 5.55
N ALA A 58 1.63 10.41 4.96
CA ALA A 58 2.72 9.64 4.38
C ALA A 58 2.32 8.66 3.26
N MET A 59 1.19 8.84 2.57
CA MET A 59 1.00 8.20 1.26
C MET A 59 1.70 9.02 0.19
N GLU A 60 2.44 8.37 -0.71
CA GLU A 60 3.18 9.04 -1.79
C GLU A 60 3.03 8.26 -3.09
N ILE A 61 2.91 8.98 -4.21
CA ILE A 61 2.99 8.39 -5.55
C ILE A 61 4.45 8.49 -5.98
N VAL A 62 5.05 7.35 -6.31
CA VAL A 62 6.43 7.26 -6.78
C VAL A 62 6.45 6.85 -8.24
N TYR A 63 7.27 7.54 -9.03
CA TYR A 63 7.39 7.35 -10.48
C TYR A 63 8.64 6.58 -10.86
N GLU A 64 9.63 6.51 -9.97
CA GLU A 64 10.89 5.84 -10.19
C GLU A 64 11.47 5.21 -8.90
N GLU A 65 12.49 4.38 -9.07
CA GLU A 65 13.12 3.65 -7.98
C GLU A 65 13.77 4.57 -6.93
N GLU A 66 14.39 5.68 -7.35
CA GLU A 66 15.06 6.60 -6.42
C GLU A 66 14.06 7.28 -5.47
N GLU A 67 12.88 7.64 -5.99
CA GLU A 67 11.78 8.17 -5.18
C GLU A 67 11.27 7.14 -4.16
N LEU A 68 11.11 5.88 -4.59
CA LEU A 68 10.73 4.79 -3.70
C LEU A 68 11.76 4.58 -2.58
N LYS A 69 13.06 4.58 -2.91
CA LYS A 69 14.13 4.46 -1.91
C LYS A 69 14.15 5.63 -0.94
N ARG A 70 13.95 6.86 -1.43
CA ARG A 70 13.86 8.05 -0.59
C ARG A 70 12.69 7.93 0.38
N TYR A 71 11.50 7.60 -0.14
CA TYR A 71 10.32 7.39 0.68
C TYR A 71 10.55 6.35 1.77
N LEU A 72 11.12 5.18 1.43
CA LEU A 72 11.30 4.11 2.40
C LEU A 72 12.32 4.50 3.49
N ARG A 73 13.39 5.22 3.14
CA ARG A 73 14.37 5.73 4.12
C ARG A 73 13.76 6.71 5.13
N ASP A 74 12.81 7.53 4.68
CA ASP A 74 12.22 8.61 5.47
C ASP A 74 10.97 8.15 6.24
N ALA A 75 10.09 7.37 5.60
CA ALA A 75 8.80 6.95 6.13
C ALA A 75 8.86 5.66 6.97
N VAL A 76 9.70 4.68 6.62
CA VAL A 76 9.76 3.40 7.36
C VAL A 76 10.36 3.57 8.75
N LYS A 77 11.16 4.62 8.98
CA LYS A 77 11.59 5.00 10.34
C LYS A 77 10.42 5.33 11.28
N VAL A 78 9.26 5.67 10.72
CA VAL A 78 8.06 6.08 11.48
C VAL A 78 7.07 4.92 11.66
N SER A 79 7.16 3.85 10.86
CA SER A 79 6.26 2.69 10.97
C SER A 79 6.87 1.58 11.84
N ASN A 80 6.36 1.40 13.06
CA ASN A 80 6.73 0.34 14.01
C ASN A 80 6.56 -1.09 13.43
N ASP A 81 7.56 -1.63 12.74
CA ASP A 81 7.58 -2.97 12.11
C ASP A 81 6.39 -3.26 11.15
N SER A 82 5.62 -2.23 10.82
CA SER A 82 4.36 -2.38 10.11
C SER A 82 4.58 -2.45 8.60
N PRO A 83 3.90 -3.38 7.90
CA PRO A 83 4.07 -3.54 6.47
C PRO A 83 3.68 -2.29 5.67
N VAL A 84 4.38 -2.05 4.56
CA VAL A 84 4.02 -1.04 3.56
C VAL A 84 3.45 -1.74 2.33
N LEU A 85 2.34 -1.23 1.81
CA LEU A 85 1.72 -1.74 0.59
C LEU A 85 2.14 -0.87 -0.61
N LEU A 86 2.63 -1.53 -1.66
CA LEU A 86 2.88 -0.92 -2.97
C LEU A 86 1.74 -1.31 -3.91
N ASP A 87 0.94 -0.36 -4.36
CA ASP A 87 -0.09 -0.57 -5.39
C ASP A 87 0.33 0.04 -6.72
N HIS A 88 -0.03 -0.61 -7.81
CA HIS A 88 -0.02 0.05 -9.11
C HIS A 88 -0.99 1.24 -9.11
N PHE A 89 -0.51 2.40 -9.53
CA PHE A 89 -1.36 3.59 -9.62
C PHE A 89 -2.37 3.44 -10.76
N LEU A 90 -3.65 3.52 -10.42
CA LEU A 90 -4.74 3.47 -11.40
C LEU A 90 -4.92 4.85 -12.04
N ASN A 91 -4.29 5.05 -13.20
CA ASN A 91 -4.43 6.28 -13.97
C ASN A 91 -5.87 6.46 -14.49
N CYS A 92 -6.36 7.70 -14.46
CA CYS A 92 -7.69 8.07 -14.97
C CYS A 92 -8.86 7.27 -14.35
N ALA A 93 -8.70 6.76 -13.13
CA ALA A 93 -9.77 6.11 -12.40
C ALA A 93 -10.75 7.15 -11.82
N ILE A 94 -11.99 6.72 -11.62
CA ILE A 94 -12.99 7.46 -10.83
C ILE A 94 -12.94 6.89 -9.41
N GLU A 95 -12.68 7.76 -8.44
CA GLU A 95 -12.74 7.43 -7.02
C GLU A 95 -14.19 7.56 -6.51
N MET A 96 -14.60 6.65 -5.63
CA MET A 96 -15.95 6.63 -5.06
C MET A 96 -15.91 6.15 -3.61
N ASP A 97 -16.47 6.96 -2.71
CA ASP A 97 -16.60 6.65 -1.28
C ASP A 97 -18.02 6.19 -0.93
N VAL A 98 -18.14 5.26 0.01
CA VAL A 98 -19.42 4.67 0.44
C VAL A 98 -19.48 4.56 1.96
N ASP A 99 -20.44 5.26 2.57
CA ASP A 99 -20.79 5.11 3.99
C ASP A 99 -21.92 4.09 4.17
N ALA A 100 -21.79 3.17 5.14
CA ALA A 100 -22.77 2.12 5.41
C ALA A 100 -22.94 1.87 6.92
N VAL A 101 -24.11 1.35 7.32
CA VAL A 101 -24.44 0.95 8.70
C VAL A 101 -24.89 -0.52 8.70
N CYS A 102 -24.34 -1.32 9.60
CA CYS A 102 -24.55 -2.77 9.74
C CYS A 102 -25.10 -3.10 11.14
#